data_AF-A0A534RW03-F1
#
_entry.id   AF-A0A534RW03-F1
#
_cell.length_a   1.000
_cell.length_b   1.000
_cell.length_c   1.000
_cell.angle_alpha   90.00
_cell.angle_beta   90.00
_cell.angle_gamma   90.00
#
_symmetry.space_group_name_H-M   'P 1'
#
loop_
_entity.id
_entity.type
_entity.pdbx_description
1 polymer ?
#
loop_
_entity_poly.entity_id
_entity_poly.type
_entity_poly.pdbx_seq_one_letter_code
_entity_poly.pdbx_strand_id
1 'polypeptide(L)'
;MLAARARVEAEIARSFTVAEATRTERRVGSASLVAAVCDGYPGEIADAWGRRTTNTVFALYDVRSLGVSLRRSPDCTVDLSRLAEALGGGGHPAAAGCELPELRRGLAEAVADRVGGGFR
;
A
#
# COMPACT_ATOMS: atom_id res chain seq x y z
N MET A 1 -14.76 -10.83 24.03
CA MET A 1 -15.10 -10.07 22.79
C MET A 1 -14.53 -8.65 22.82
N LEU A 2 -14.71 -7.86 23.89
CA LEU A 2 -14.19 -6.48 23.97
C LEU A 2 -12.66 -6.38 23.79
N ALA A 3 -11.88 -7.24 24.45
CA ALA A 3 -10.42 -7.24 24.33
C ALA A 3 -9.92 -7.58 22.91
N ALA A 4 -10.61 -8.49 22.21
CA ALA A 4 -10.28 -8.85 20.83
C ALA A 4 -10.55 -7.70 19.87
N ARG A 5 -11.67 -6.98 20.07
CA ARG A 5 -12.01 -5.79 19.28
C ARG A 5 -11.00 -4.66 19.49
N ALA A 6 -10.68 -4.34 20.74
CA ALA A 6 -9.70 -3.30 21.06
C ALA A 6 -8.33 -3.59 20.46
N ARG A 7 -7.92 -4.86 20.41
CA ARG A 7 -6.69 -5.28 19.75
C ARG A 7 -6.72 -4.99 18.25
N VAL A 8 -7.80 -5.38 17.55
CA VAL A 8 -7.92 -5.13 16.11
C VAL A 8 -7.92 -3.63 15.80
N GLU A 9 -8.65 -2.83 16.60
CA GLU A 9 -8.67 -1.37 16.45
C GLU A 9 -7.27 -0.77 16.61
N ALA A 10 -6.49 -1.24 17.60
CA ALA A 10 -5.11 -0.81 17.78
C ALA A 10 -4.19 -1.23 16.62
N GLU A 11 -4.37 -2.43 16.08
CA GLU A 11 -3.61 -2.90 14.91
C GLU A 11 -3.92 -2.08 13.65
N ILE A 12 -5.19 -1.74 13.41
CA ILE A 12 -5.61 -0.86 12.32
C ILE A 12 -4.99 0.53 12.51
N ALA A 13 -5.12 1.13 13.70
CA ALA A 13 -4.57 2.46 13.98
C ALA A 13 -3.05 2.52 13.78
N ARG A 14 -2.33 1.46 14.18
CA ARG A 14 -0.89 1.33 13.91
C ARG A 14 -0.62 1.28 12.41
N SER A 15 -1.37 0.49 11.64
CA SER A 15 -1.17 0.40 10.20
C SER A 15 -1.42 1.75 9.50
N PHE A 16 -2.46 2.49 9.89
CA PHE A 16 -2.70 3.86 9.42
C PHE A 16 -1.54 4.80 9.72
N THR A 17 -0.94 4.69 10.92
CA THR A 17 0.21 5.52 11.30
C THR A 17 1.40 5.27 10.36
N VAL A 18 1.71 4.00 10.05
CA VAL A 18 2.79 3.65 9.10
C VAL A 18 2.46 4.13 7.69
N ALA A 19 1.22 3.95 7.25
CA ALA A 19 0.78 4.35 5.92
C ALA A 19 0.86 5.86 5.71
N GLU A 20 0.41 6.67 6.67
CA GLU A 20 0.53 8.13 6.59
C GLU A 20 1.99 8.60 6.63
N ALA A 21 2.83 8.00 7.48
CA ALA A 21 4.25 8.36 7.59
C ALA A 21 5.07 8.06 6.32
N THR A 22 4.64 7.10 5.51
CA THR A 22 5.32 6.66 4.29
C THR A 22 4.59 7.07 3.01
N ARG A 23 3.48 7.81 3.14
CA ARG A 23 2.63 8.21 2.03
C ARG A 23 3.41 9.07 1.05
N THR A 24 3.40 8.65 -0.22
CA THR A 24 3.87 9.44 -1.35
C THR A 24 2.78 9.54 -2.40
N GLU A 25 2.66 10.72 -3.01
CA GLU A 25 1.66 10.99 -4.04
C GLU A 25 2.33 11.57 -5.28
N ARG A 26 1.91 11.08 -6.45
CA ARG A 26 2.33 11.63 -7.75
C ARG A 26 1.20 11.57 -8.76
N ARG A 27 1.23 12.48 -9.74
CA ARG A 27 0.32 12.45 -10.89
C ARG A 27 0.83 11.46 -11.94
N VAL A 28 -0.03 10.56 -12.41
CA VAL A 28 0.29 9.59 -13.48
C VAL A 28 -0.82 9.66 -14.54
N GLY A 29 -0.52 10.31 -15.66
CA GLY A 29 -1.54 10.61 -16.66
C GLY A 29 -2.68 11.45 -16.06
N SER A 30 -3.91 10.97 -16.18
CA SER A 30 -5.11 11.64 -15.66
C SER A 30 -5.42 11.33 -14.18
N ALA A 31 -4.80 10.33 -13.57
CA ALA A 31 -5.09 9.89 -12.20
C ALA A 31 -3.96 10.22 -11.22
N SER A 32 -4.30 10.44 -9.95
CA SER A 32 -3.32 10.45 -8.86
C SER A 32 -2.91 9.00 -8.53
N LEU A 33 -1.64 8.78 -8.24
CA LEU A 33 -1.14 7.55 -7.64
C LEU A 33 -0.62 7.87 -6.25
N VAL A 34 -1.23 7.25 -5.24
CA VAL A 34 -0.76 7.28 -3.86
C VAL A 34 -0.14 5.93 -3.55
N ALA A 35 1.10 5.93 -3.08
CA ALA A 35 1.78 4.73 -2.60
C ALA A 35 2.16 4.89 -1.13
N ALA A 36 2.12 3.79 -0.38
CA ALA A 36 2.49 3.77 1.03
C ALA A 36 2.85 2.36 1.49
N VAL A 37 3.51 2.26 2.65
CA VAL A 37 3.75 1.01 3.36
C VAL A 37 2.68 0.81 4.42
N CYS A 38 2.15 -0.40 4.55
CA CYS A 38 1.14 -0.76 5.54
C CYS A 38 1.62 -1.94 6.40
N ASP A 39 1.11 -2.03 7.62
CA ASP A 39 1.31 -3.16 8.54
C ASP A 39 -0.02 -3.91 8.70
N GLY A 40 -0.49 -4.52 7.61
CA GLY A 40 -1.82 -5.09 7.47
C GLY A 40 -2.89 -4.08 7.09
N TYR A 41 -4.11 -4.57 6.85
CA TYR A 41 -5.32 -3.76 6.60
C TYR A 41 -5.24 -2.73 5.43
N PRO A 42 -4.61 -3.04 4.28
CA PRO A 42 -4.53 -2.08 3.17
C PRO A 42 -5.90 -1.69 2.62
N GLY A 43 -6.91 -2.58 2.71
CA GLY A 43 -8.28 -2.28 2.32
C GLY A 43 -8.90 -1.14 3.13
N GLU A 44 -8.79 -1.19 4.46
CA GLU A 44 -9.33 -0.15 5.35
C GLU A 44 -8.65 1.22 5.10
N ILE A 45 -7.34 1.21 4.87
CA ILE A 45 -6.57 2.41 4.54
C ILE A 45 -7.04 3.01 3.24
N ALA A 46 -7.12 2.20 2.18
CA ALA A 46 -7.58 2.65 0.88
C ALA A 46 -9.04 3.12 0.90
N ASP A 47 -9.92 2.49 1.67
CA ASP A 47 -11.32 2.89 1.81
C ASP A 47 -11.44 4.24 2.54
N ALA A 48 -10.67 4.45 3.61
CA ALA A 48 -10.67 5.73 4.33
C ALA A 48 -10.07 6.87 3.50
N TRP A 49 -9.01 6.59 2.73
CA TRP A 49 -8.40 7.56 1.84
C TRP A 49 -9.28 7.84 0.62
N GLY A 50 -9.82 6.80 -0.01
CA GLY A 50 -10.64 6.85 -1.22
C GLY A 50 -11.92 7.68 -1.06
N ARG A 51 -12.51 7.72 0.15
CA ARG A 51 -13.66 8.59 0.46
C ARG A 51 -13.34 10.09 0.40
N ARG A 52 -12.07 10.48 0.45
CA ARG A 52 -11.60 11.88 0.56
C ARG A 52 -10.79 12.33 -0.65
N THR A 53 -10.62 11.46 -1.63
CA THR A 53 -9.77 11.70 -2.81
C THR A 53 -10.53 11.37 -4.08
N THR A 54 -10.29 12.14 -5.13
CA THR A 54 -10.89 11.95 -6.45
C THR A 54 -9.89 11.32 -7.41
N ASN A 55 -10.38 10.47 -8.31
CA ASN A 55 -9.65 9.85 -9.41
C ASN A 55 -8.23 9.37 -9.04
N THR A 56 -8.14 8.55 -8.00
CA THR A 56 -6.88 8.12 -7.38
C THR A 56 -6.75 6.60 -7.37
N VAL A 57 -5.54 6.10 -7.65
CA VAL A 57 -5.11 4.71 -7.43
C VAL A 57 -4.24 4.67 -6.18
N PHE A 58 -4.46 3.66 -5.33
CA PHE A 58 -3.66 3.38 -4.16
C PHE A 58 -2.84 2.11 -4.38
N ALA A 59 -1.52 2.20 -4.20
CA ALA A 59 -0.60 1.07 -4.25
C ALA A 59 0.06 0.89 -2.88
N LEU A 60 -0.45 -0.05 -2.10
CA LEU A 60 -0.11 -0.23 -0.69
C LEU A 60 0.76 -1.48 -0.51
N TYR A 61 2.02 -1.30 -0.17
CA TYR A 61 2.93 -2.41 0.15
C TYR A 61 2.66 -2.88 1.58
N ASP A 62 2.10 -4.06 1.76
CA ASP A 62 1.77 -4.62 3.06
C ASP A 62 2.92 -5.49 3.58
N VAL A 63 3.57 -5.07 4.67
CA VAL A 63 4.71 -5.80 5.24
C VAL A 63 4.31 -7.12 5.89
N ARG A 64 3.02 -7.37 6.17
CA ARG A 64 2.56 -8.65 6.72
C ARG A 64 2.46 -9.74 5.64
N SER A 65 1.86 -9.41 4.50
CA SER A 65 1.74 -10.33 3.36
C SER A 65 2.91 -10.26 2.39
N LEU A 66 3.74 -9.21 2.50
CA LEU A 66 4.83 -8.88 1.60
C LEU A 66 4.40 -8.61 0.14
N GLY A 67 3.11 -8.35 -0.07
CA GLY A 67 2.50 -8.05 -1.36
C GLY A 67 2.11 -6.57 -1.50
N VAL A 68 1.77 -6.17 -2.73
CA VAL A 68 1.17 -4.87 -3.03
C VAL A 68 -0.32 -5.04 -3.22
N SER A 69 -1.10 -4.33 -2.40
CA SER A 69 -2.54 -4.19 -2.56
C SER A 69 -2.85 -2.97 -3.43
N LEU A 70 -3.58 -3.19 -4.51
CA LEU A 70 -4.06 -2.14 -5.40
C LEU A 70 -5.54 -1.86 -5.10
N ARG A 71 -5.86 -0.59 -4.90
CA ARG A 71 -7.23 -0.08 -4.70
C ARG A 71 -7.41 1.22 -5.47
N ARG A 72 -8.64 1.68 -5.64
CA ARG A 72 -8.94 2.95 -6.30
C ARG A 72 -10.05 3.71 -5.59
N SER A 73 -10.04 5.04 -5.70
CA SER A 73 -11.17 5.86 -5.26
C SER A 73 -12.42 5.48 -6.06
N PRO A 74 -13.64 5.70 -5.51
CA PRO A 74 -14.88 5.25 -6.15
C PRO A 74 -15.08 5.77 -7.59
N ASP A 75 -14.62 7.00 -7.86
CA ASP A 75 -14.74 7.71 -9.13
C ASP A 75 -13.60 7.42 -10.13
N CYS A 76 -12.53 6.76 -9.69
CA CYS A 76 -11.40 6.41 -10.56
C CYS A 76 -11.77 5.26 -11.50
N THR A 77 -11.53 5.37 -12.79
CA THR A 77 -11.91 4.35 -13.79
C THR A 77 -10.76 3.42 -14.21
N VAL A 78 -9.58 3.57 -13.59
CA VAL A 78 -8.42 2.72 -13.88
C VAL A 78 -8.74 1.26 -13.54
N ASP A 79 -8.55 0.37 -14.51
CA ASP A 79 -8.72 -1.07 -14.34
C ASP A 79 -7.50 -1.68 -13.63
N LEU A 80 -7.66 -1.99 -12.34
CA LEU A 80 -6.57 -2.50 -11.52
C LEU A 80 -6.21 -3.96 -11.80
N SER A 81 -7.11 -4.77 -12.38
CA SER A 81 -6.77 -6.16 -12.68
C SER A 81 -5.71 -6.21 -13.77
N ARG A 82 -5.85 -5.37 -14.81
CA ARG A 82 -4.85 -5.23 -15.89
C ARG A 82 -3.51 -4.72 -15.37
N LEU A 83 -3.53 -3.76 -14.44
CA LEU A 83 -2.30 -3.25 -13.81
C LEU A 83 -1.60 -4.36 -13.01
N ALA A 84 -2.36 -5.13 -12.24
CA ALA A 84 -1.82 -6.24 -11.48
C ALA A 84 -1.27 -7.36 -12.38
N GLU A 85 -2.00 -7.73 -13.44
CA GLU A 85 -1.56 -8.73 -14.43
C GLU A 85 -0.23 -8.36 -15.08
N ALA A 86 -0.05 -7.08 -15.45
CA ALA A 86 1.21 -6.58 -16.00
C ALA A 86 2.39 -6.71 -15.01
N LEU A 87 2.10 -6.82 -13.72
CA LEU A 87 3.05 -7.02 -12.62
C LEU A 87 3.09 -8.49 -12.15
N GLY A 88 2.49 -9.43 -12.90
CA GLY A 88 2.46 -10.86 -12.54
C GLY A 88 1.46 -11.21 -11.43
N GLY A 89 0.56 -10.30 -11.08
CA GLY A 89 -0.54 -10.49 -10.13
C GLY A 89 -1.91 -10.64 -10.79
N GLY A 90 -2.96 -10.31 -10.05
CA GLY A 90 -4.34 -10.37 -10.54
C GLY A 90 -5.36 -9.83 -9.55
N GLY A 91 -6.65 -9.91 -9.91
CA GLY A 91 -7.77 -9.53 -9.05
C GLY A 91 -8.93 -8.94 -9.83
N HIS A 92 -9.65 -8.00 -9.20
CA HIS A 92 -10.80 -7.32 -9.77
C HIS A 92 -10.45 -5.91 -10.27
N PRO A 93 -11.22 -5.35 -11.22
CA PRO A 93 -10.96 -3.99 -11.74
C PRO A 93 -10.95 -2.87 -10.69
N ALA A 94 -11.60 -3.06 -9.54
CA ALA A 94 -11.59 -2.10 -8.42
C ALA A 94 -10.60 -2.44 -7.30
N ALA A 95 -10.07 -3.66 -7.27
CA ALA A 95 -9.25 -4.18 -6.20
C ALA A 95 -8.43 -5.36 -6.70
N ALA A 96 -7.10 -5.20 -6.75
CA ALA A 96 -6.20 -6.23 -7.24
C ALA A 96 -4.94 -6.30 -6.37
N GLY A 97 -4.02 -7.19 -6.70
CA GLY A 97 -2.73 -7.27 -6.01
C GLY A 97 -1.69 -8.06 -6.78
N CYS A 98 -0.43 -7.86 -6.40
CA CYS A 98 0.73 -8.54 -6.96
C CYS A 98 1.81 -8.67 -5.89
N GLU A 99 2.82 -9.49 -6.16
CA GLU A 99 4.06 -9.48 -5.40
C GLU A 99 5.14 -8.77 -6.20
N LEU A 100 5.93 -7.92 -5.52
CA LEU A 100 7.10 -7.25 -6.09
C LEU A 100 8.31 -7.56 -5.19
N PRO A 101 8.93 -8.76 -5.32
CA PRO A 101 10.02 -9.19 -4.45
C PRO A 101 11.22 -8.25 -4.40
N GLU A 102 11.48 -7.52 -5.49
CA GLU A 102 12.53 -6.51 -5.61
C GLU A 102 12.38 -5.36 -4.61
N LEU A 103 11.16 -5.06 -4.14
CA LEU A 103 10.96 -4.05 -3.09
C LEU A 103 11.58 -4.48 -1.76
N ARG A 104 11.48 -5.77 -1.42
CA ARG A 104 12.08 -6.34 -0.19
C ARG A 104 13.60 -6.24 -0.26
N ARG A 105 14.14 -6.56 -1.44
CA ARG A 105 15.57 -6.44 -1.71
C ARG A 105 16.05 -5.00 -1.61
N GLY A 106 15.36 -4.06 -2.25
CA GLY A 106 15.71 -2.64 -2.20
C GLY A 106 15.66 -2.07 -0.78
N LEU A 107 14.70 -2.49 0.05
CA LEU A 107 14.66 -2.12 1.47
C LEU A 107 15.88 -2.65 2.23
N ALA A 108 16.24 -3.92 2.04
CA ALA A 108 17.40 -4.52 2.69
C ALA A 108 18.70 -3.83 2.29
N GLU A 109 18.87 -3.51 1.00
CA GLU A 109 20.02 -2.76 0.47
C GLU A 109 20.09 -1.35 1.08
N ALA A 110 18.98 -0.62 1.12
CA ALA A 110 18.92 0.71 1.73
C ALA A 110 19.28 0.72 3.23
N VAL A 111 18.85 -0.32 3.96
CA VAL A 111 19.25 -0.51 5.37
C VAL A 111 20.74 -0.80 5.49
N ALA A 112 21.27 -1.70 4.65
CA ALA A 112 22.69 -2.04 4.64
C ALA A 112 23.57 -0.82 4.36
N ASP A 113 23.21 0.01 3.39
CA ASP A 113 23.93 1.25 3.07
C ASP A 113 23.91 2.24 4.23
N ARG A 114 22.74 2.44 4.84
CA ARG A 114 22.59 3.39 5.96
C ARG A 114 23.36 2.96 7.20
N VAL A 115 23.29 1.68 7.55
CA VAL A 115 23.90 1.14 8.77
C VAL A 115 25.40 0.89 8.55
N GLY A 116 25.79 0.39 7.37
CA GLY A 116 27.19 0.15 7.00
C GLY A 116 28.04 1.41 6.98
N GLY A 117 27.44 2.58 6.68
CA GLY A 117 28.10 3.88 6.82
C GLY A 117 28.47 4.24 8.27
N GLY A 118 27.82 3.62 9.27
CA GLY A 118 28.04 3.89 10.71
C GLY A 118 29.09 3.00 11.38
N PHE A 119 29.65 2.01 10.66
CA PHE A 119 30.71 1.13 11.16
C PHE A 119 32.09 1.45 10.57
N ARG A 120 32.23 2.59 9.88
CA ARG A 120 33.49 3.07 9.31
C ARG A 120 34.25 3.96 10.28
#